data_AF-U2RBX6-F1
#
_entry.id   AF-U2RBX6-F1
#
_cell.length_a   1.000
_cell.length_b   1.000
_cell.length_c   1.000
_cell.angle_alpha   90.00
_cell.angle_beta   90.00
_cell.angle_gamma   90.00
#
_symmetry.space_group_name_H-M   'P 1'
#
loop_
_entity.id
_entity.type
_entity.pdbx_description
1 polymer ?
#
loop_
_entity_poly.entity_id
_entity_poly.type
_entity_poly.pdbx_seq_one_letter_code
_entity_poly.pdbx_strand_id
1 'polypeptide(L)'
;MTLEELLKGQNLTDEQVTAIIDGMKENKIFTASEENLDIRYGKLKTDHDALAVKDAESQKLIEELQKATKGQDAVQAKITEYEATIARQQEELQQAKTEAALKVGLLSDGAKATDIDYLIFKLNHDSDWKPELGEDGQIKGFKDKMESLKTQCPNQFETASGDGDDGYKRMDDGKLPGGDDPKDSVTKEDFAKMGYKSRVELRESNPDLYEKLTK
;
A
#
# COMPACT_ATOMS: atom_id res chain seq x y z
N MET A 1 49.35 59.26 6.24
CA MET A 1 50.21 60.35 6.74
C MET A 1 50.67 59.94 8.11
N THR A 2 51.97 59.72 8.29
CA THR A 2 52.56 59.36 9.58
C THR A 2 52.76 60.61 10.44
N LEU A 3 52.93 60.42 11.76
CA LEU A 3 53.27 61.54 12.65
C LEU A 3 54.61 62.19 12.22
N GLU A 4 55.57 61.40 11.75
CA GLU A 4 56.84 61.90 11.23
C GLU A 4 56.66 62.79 10.00
N GLU A 5 55.85 62.34 9.03
CA GLU A 5 55.50 63.11 7.83
C GLU A 5 54.78 64.42 8.18
N LEU A 6 53.87 64.39 9.17
CA LEU A 6 53.14 65.56 9.62
C LEU A 6 54.08 66.59 10.29
N LEU A 7 55.00 66.15 11.15
CA LEU A 7 55.93 67.03 11.84
C LEU A 7 56.92 67.69 10.86
N LYS A 8 57.45 66.93 9.89
CA LYS A 8 58.31 67.48 8.82
C LYS A 8 57.55 68.49 7.97
N GLY A 9 56.27 68.24 7.68
CA GLY A 9 55.39 69.18 7.00
C GLY A 9 55.16 70.52 7.73
N GLN A 10 55.46 70.59 9.03
CA GLN A 10 55.42 71.84 9.83
C GLN A 10 56.77 72.57 9.92
N ASN A 11 57.76 72.18 9.09
CA ASN A 11 59.11 72.75 9.05
C ASN A 11 59.99 72.46 10.29
N LEU A 12 59.75 71.36 11.00
CA LEU A 12 60.70 70.85 12.00
C LEU A 12 61.89 70.16 11.32
N THR A 13 63.08 70.30 11.88
CA THR A 13 64.28 69.61 11.38
C THR A 13 64.25 68.12 11.73
N ASP A 14 64.97 67.28 10.98
CA ASP A 14 65.05 65.83 11.24
C ASP A 14 65.49 65.51 12.69
N GLU A 15 66.40 66.31 13.23
CA GLU A 15 66.88 66.19 14.62
C GLU A 15 65.77 66.48 15.65
N GLN A 16 64.97 67.52 15.42
CA GLN A 16 63.83 67.86 16.28
C GLN A 16 62.74 66.80 16.21
N VAL A 17 62.44 66.29 15.01
CA VAL A 17 61.45 65.22 14.80
C VAL A 17 61.88 63.93 15.51
N THR A 18 63.15 63.55 15.39
CA THR A 18 63.72 62.38 16.09
C THR A 18 63.60 62.53 17.61
N ALA A 19 63.98 63.69 18.15
CA ALA A 19 63.88 63.96 19.59
C ALA A 19 62.44 63.87 20.11
N ILE A 20 61.45 64.36 19.34
CA ILE A 20 60.03 64.24 19.70
C ILE A 20 59.58 62.78 19.70
N ILE A 21 59.91 62.03 18.64
CA ILE A 21 59.51 60.62 18.52
C ILE A 21 60.14 59.77 19.64
N ASP A 22 61.42 59.99 19.95
CA ASP A 22 62.08 59.24 21.02
C ASP A 22 61.57 59.66 22.41
N GLY A 23 61.30 60.95 22.63
CA GLY A 23 60.61 61.42 23.84
C GLY A 23 59.22 60.80 24.01
N MET A 24 58.46 60.60 22.92
CA MET A 24 57.19 59.87 22.97
C MET A 24 57.38 58.42 23.39
N LYS A 25 58.38 57.71 22.86
CA LYS A 25 58.67 56.32 23.25
C LYS A 25 59.08 56.21 24.72
N GLU A 26 59.98 57.08 25.19
CA GLU A 26 60.41 57.13 26.59
C GLU A 26 59.23 57.34 27.55
N ASN A 27 58.28 58.19 27.15
CA ASN A 27 57.06 58.47 27.90
C ASN A 27 55.90 57.51 27.59
N LYS A 28 56.16 56.44 26.83
CA LYS A 28 55.18 55.39 26.46
C LYS A 28 53.94 55.94 25.75
N ILE A 29 54.11 56.99 24.96
CA ILE A 29 53.10 57.56 24.09
C ILE A 29 53.20 56.87 22.73
N PHE A 30 52.18 56.09 22.38
CA PHE A 30 52.11 55.35 21.13
C PHE A 30 51.03 55.93 20.23
N THR A 31 51.34 56.09 18.94
CA THR A 31 50.35 56.43 17.93
C THR A 31 49.70 55.17 17.38
N ALA A 32 48.40 55.22 17.13
CA ALA A 32 47.70 54.17 16.42
C ALA A 32 47.09 54.71 15.12
N SER A 33 46.88 53.81 14.15
CA SER A 33 46.30 54.16 12.85
C SER A 33 44.77 54.36 12.89
N GLU A 34 44.12 54.03 14.01
CA GLU A 34 42.67 54.05 14.18
C GLU A 34 42.26 55.07 15.25
N GLU A 35 41.23 55.88 14.97
CA GLU A 35 40.67 56.85 15.92
C GLU A 35 39.79 56.18 16.99
N ASN A 36 39.74 56.78 18.19
CA ASN A 36 38.88 56.37 19.31
C ASN A 36 39.09 54.91 19.78
N LEU A 37 40.35 54.46 19.81
CA LEU A 37 40.73 53.09 20.17
C LEU A 37 40.32 52.70 21.59
N ASP A 38 40.33 53.65 22.52
CA ASP A 38 39.84 53.49 23.89
C ASP A 38 38.33 53.16 23.93
N ILE A 39 37.52 53.89 23.16
CA ILE A 39 36.08 53.68 23.04
C ILE A 39 35.80 52.35 22.34
N ARG A 40 36.51 52.06 21.24
CA ARG A 40 36.34 50.80 20.49
C ARG A 40 36.74 49.59 21.33
N TYR A 41 37.85 49.67 22.07
CA TYR A 41 38.29 48.59 22.95
C TYR A 41 37.31 48.39 24.12
N GLY A 42 36.82 49.47 24.73
CA GLY A 42 35.82 49.40 25.79
C GLY A 42 34.52 48.74 25.33
N LYS A 43 34.04 49.09 24.13
CA LYS A 43 32.86 48.47 23.53
C LYS A 43 33.09 47.00 23.19
N LEU A 44 34.22 46.69 22.54
CA LEU A 44 34.58 45.32 22.17
C LEU A 44 34.71 44.41 23.40
N LYS A 45 35.28 44.93 24.49
CA LYS A 45 35.35 44.21 25.76
C LYS A 45 33.96 43.94 26.33
N THR A 46 33.08 44.94 26.32
CA THR A 46 31.69 44.80 26.79
C THR A 46 30.93 43.75 25.99
N ASP A 47 31.05 43.79 24.65
CA ASP A 47 30.42 42.81 23.76
C ASP A 47 30.99 41.41 23.99
N HIS A 48 32.29 41.29 24.21
CA HIS A 48 32.94 40.02 24.53
C HIS A 48 32.45 39.44 25.86
N ASP A 49 32.39 40.25 26.91
CA ASP A 49 31.93 39.84 28.24
C ASP A 49 30.45 39.38 28.17
N ALA A 50 29.61 40.09 27.43
CA ALA A 50 28.22 39.70 27.20
C ALA A 50 28.09 38.37 26.43
N LEU A 51 28.91 38.18 25.40
CA LEU A 51 28.97 36.92 24.64
C LEU A 51 29.43 35.75 25.51
N ALA A 52 30.43 35.95 26.38
CA ALA A 52 30.94 34.92 27.28
C ALA A 52 29.87 34.46 28.28
N VAL A 53 29.07 35.38 28.82
CA VAL A 53 27.93 35.05 29.69
C VAL A 53 26.90 34.23 28.93
N LYS A 54 26.52 34.66 27.72
CA LYS A 54 25.53 33.97 26.89
C LYS A 54 25.99 32.56 26.48
N ASP A 55 27.28 32.39 26.20
CA ASP A 55 27.85 31.08 25.88
C ASP A 55 27.78 30.14 27.09
N ALA A 56 28.12 30.63 28.28
CA ALA A 56 28.00 29.84 29.52
C ALA A 56 26.55 29.43 29.83
N GLU A 57 25.58 30.33 29.61
CA GLU A 57 24.15 30.01 29.75
C GLU A 57 23.69 28.97 28.71
N SER A 58 24.15 29.10 27.46
CA SER A 58 23.85 28.16 26.39
C SER A 58 24.41 26.77 26.68
N GLN A 59 25.65 26.69 27.20
CA GLN A 59 26.27 25.43 27.62
C GLN A 59 25.48 24.77 28.76
N LYS A 60 25.04 25.53 29.77
CA LYS A 60 24.17 25.00 30.84
C LYS A 60 22.84 24.48 30.29
N LEU A 61 22.19 25.21 29.38
CA LEU A 61 20.95 24.78 28.75
C LEU A 61 21.16 23.49 27.95
N ILE A 62 22.27 23.37 27.22
CA ILE A 62 22.62 22.15 26.49
C ILE A 62 22.82 20.98 27.46
N GLU A 63 23.50 21.18 28.59
CA GLU A 63 23.65 20.15 29.62
C GLU A 63 22.30 19.74 30.23
N GLU A 64 21.40 20.69 30.48
CA GLU A 64 20.06 20.42 31.00
C GLU A 64 19.21 19.66 29.98
N LEU A 65 19.24 20.07 28.70
CA LEU A 65 18.56 19.36 27.61
C LEU A 65 19.14 17.96 27.40
N GLN A 66 20.47 17.80 27.49
CA GLN A 66 21.12 16.50 27.44
C GLN A 66 20.74 15.62 28.63
N LYS A 67 20.62 16.16 29.84
CA LYS A 67 20.12 15.44 31.03
C LYS A 67 18.65 15.05 30.88
N ALA A 68 17.83 15.94 30.32
CA ALA A 68 16.42 15.69 30.03
C ALA A 68 16.21 14.61 28.94
N THR A 69 17.13 14.53 27.98
CA THR A 69 17.04 13.60 26.82
C THR A 69 17.71 12.25 27.07
N LYS A 70 18.76 12.16 27.90
CA LYS A 70 19.46 10.91 28.24
C LYS A 70 18.63 9.89 29.05
N GLY A 71 17.38 10.21 29.42
CA GLY A 71 16.44 9.30 30.10
C GLY A 71 15.37 8.69 29.21
N GLN A 72 15.36 8.98 27.90
CA GLN A 72 14.29 8.58 26.98
C GLN A 72 14.66 7.43 26.03
N ASP A 73 15.77 6.71 26.22
CA ASP A 73 16.08 5.51 25.41
C ASP A 73 14.92 4.50 25.42
N ALA A 74 14.25 4.34 26.56
CA ALA A 74 13.05 3.50 26.68
C ALA A 74 11.83 4.07 25.93
N VAL A 75 11.72 5.39 25.80
CA VAL A 75 10.65 6.05 25.04
C VAL A 75 10.94 5.97 23.55
N GLN A 76 12.18 6.22 23.13
CA GLN A 76 12.62 6.07 21.74
C GLN A 76 12.49 4.62 21.28
N ALA A 77 12.86 3.65 22.11
CA ALA A 77 12.64 2.22 21.82
C ALA A 77 11.16 1.89 21.64
N LYS A 78 10.28 2.42 22.50
CA LYS A 78 8.82 2.26 22.37
C LYS A 78 8.26 2.94 21.13
N ILE A 79 8.77 4.11 20.76
CA ILE A 79 8.38 4.80 19.51
C ILE A 79 8.73 3.92 18.32
N THR A 80 9.96 3.41 18.24
CA THR A 80 10.39 2.51 17.15
C THR A 80 9.56 1.22 17.13
N GLU A 81 9.26 0.63 18.29
CA GLU A 81 8.40 -0.55 18.41
C GLU A 81 6.97 -0.28 17.92
N TYR A 82 6.38 0.86 18.31
CA TYR A 82 5.06 1.25 17.87
C TYR A 82 5.02 1.61 16.38
N GLU A 83 6.04 2.28 15.85
CA GLU A 83 6.16 2.55 14.41
C GLU A 83 6.21 1.26 13.59
N ALA A 84 7.02 0.28 14.02
CA ALA A 84 7.09 -1.03 13.38
C ALA A 84 5.74 -1.77 13.47
N THR A 85 5.07 -1.69 14.62
CA THR A 85 3.74 -2.30 14.82
C THR A 85 2.69 -1.66 13.92
N ILE A 86 2.68 -0.33 13.83
CA ILE A 86 1.75 0.42 12.97
C ILE A 86 1.99 0.09 11.51
N ALA A 87 3.25 0.02 11.06
CA ALA A 87 3.58 -0.35 9.69
C ALA A 87 3.07 -1.76 9.35
N ARG A 88 3.32 -2.74 10.23
CA ARG A 88 2.81 -4.13 10.07
C ARG A 88 1.28 -4.16 10.03
N GLN A 89 0.61 -3.46 10.94
CA GLN A 89 -0.85 -3.40 10.98
C GLN A 89 -1.44 -2.74 9.72
N GLN A 90 -0.79 -1.71 9.19
CA GLN A 90 -1.21 -1.08 7.94
C GLN A 90 -1.05 -2.03 6.75
N GLU A 91 0.03 -2.81 6.70
CA GLU A 91 0.24 -3.83 5.67
C GLU A 91 -0.81 -4.95 5.77
N GLU A 92 -1.04 -5.49 6.97
CA GLU A 92 -2.07 -6.51 7.22
C GLU A 92 -3.47 -6.01 6.87
N LEU A 93 -3.80 -4.75 7.19
CA LEU A 93 -5.06 -4.14 6.81
C LEU A 93 -5.20 -3.97 5.29
N GLN A 94 -4.14 -3.58 4.60
CA GLN A 94 -4.16 -3.49 3.14
C GLN A 94 -4.32 -4.86 2.48
N GLN A 95 -3.60 -5.87 2.97
CA GLN A 95 -3.75 -7.25 2.52
C GLN A 95 -5.17 -7.76 2.76
N ALA A 96 -5.73 -7.58 3.96
CA ALA A 96 -7.08 -7.99 4.30
C ALA A 96 -8.15 -7.28 3.45
N LYS A 97 -8.00 -5.97 3.20
CA LYS A 97 -8.92 -5.22 2.31
C LYS A 97 -8.85 -5.73 0.87
N THR A 98 -7.65 -5.99 0.39
CA THR A 98 -7.42 -6.53 -0.96
C THR A 98 -8.02 -7.93 -1.09
N GLU A 99 -7.78 -8.81 -0.12
CA GLU A 99 -8.37 -10.16 -0.09
C GLU A 99 -9.90 -10.11 0.01
N ALA A 100 -10.45 -9.24 0.85
CA ALA A 100 -11.90 -9.05 0.96
C ALA A 100 -12.51 -8.57 -0.37
N ALA A 101 -11.87 -7.63 -1.06
CA ALA A 101 -12.32 -7.16 -2.37
C ALA A 101 -12.25 -8.27 -3.44
N LEU A 102 -11.24 -9.14 -3.39
CA LEU A 102 -11.17 -10.34 -4.24
C LEU A 102 -12.33 -11.32 -3.94
N LYS A 103 -12.59 -11.60 -2.66
CA LYS A 103 -13.70 -12.46 -2.24
C LYS A 103 -15.04 -11.93 -2.72
N VAL A 104 -15.31 -10.64 -2.50
CA VAL A 104 -16.53 -9.97 -2.97
C VAL A 104 -16.64 -10.03 -4.49
N GLY A 105 -15.53 -9.80 -5.20
CA GLY A 105 -15.50 -9.93 -6.66
C GLY A 105 -15.83 -11.33 -7.15
N LEU A 106 -15.28 -12.38 -6.50
CA LEU A 106 -15.53 -13.79 -6.82
C LEU A 106 -16.94 -14.26 -6.41
N LEU A 107 -17.52 -13.66 -5.37
CA LEU A 107 -18.89 -13.93 -4.90
C LEU A 107 -19.96 -13.18 -5.70
N SER A 108 -19.58 -12.16 -6.46
CA SER A 108 -20.55 -11.42 -7.27
C SER A 108 -21.25 -12.34 -8.28
N ASP A 109 -22.53 -12.08 -8.56
CA ASP A 109 -23.36 -12.90 -9.46
C ASP A 109 -22.77 -13.08 -10.88
N GLY A 110 -21.84 -12.21 -11.28
CA GLY A 110 -21.12 -12.30 -12.55
C GLY A 110 -19.90 -13.24 -12.55
N ALA A 111 -19.37 -13.58 -11.38
CA ALA A 111 -18.23 -14.47 -11.21
C ALA A 111 -18.67 -15.93 -11.04
N LYS A 112 -19.63 -16.21 -10.14
CA LYS A 112 -20.13 -17.56 -9.82
C LYS A 112 -19.02 -18.57 -9.47
N ALA A 113 -18.06 -18.16 -8.64
CA ALA A 113 -16.98 -19.03 -8.20
C ALA A 113 -17.49 -20.12 -7.24
N THR A 114 -17.09 -21.37 -7.46
CA THR A 114 -17.44 -22.51 -6.59
C THR A 114 -16.37 -22.77 -5.51
N ASP A 115 -15.10 -22.50 -5.81
CA ASP A 115 -13.98 -22.59 -4.86
C ASP A 115 -13.20 -21.26 -4.81
N ILE A 116 -13.66 -20.36 -3.94
CA ILE A 116 -13.13 -19.00 -3.80
C ILE A 116 -11.70 -19.01 -3.27
N ASP A 117 -11.41 -19.85 -2.28
CA ASP A 117 -10.09 -19.88 -1.64
C ASP A 117 -9.02 -20.38 -2.61
N TYR A 118 -9.33 -21.39 -3.43
CA TYR A 118 -8.43 -21.85 -4.49
C TYR A 118 -8.17 -20.77 -5.55
N LEU A 119 -9.21 -20.04 -5.98
CA LEU A 119 -9.08 -18.97 -6.97
C LEU A 119 -8.28 -17.78 -6.41
N ILE A 120 -8.45 -17.42 -5.15
CA ILE A 120 -7.62 -16.40 -4.46
C ILE A 120 -6.18 -16.87 -4.36
N PHE A 121 -5.94 -18.13 -4.01
CA PHE A 121 -4.59 -18.70 -3.99
C PHE A 121 -3.91 -18.57 -5.36
N LYS A 122 -4.63 -18.94 -6.43
CA LYS A 122 -4.18 -18.80 -7.83
C LYS A 122 -3.83 -17.36 -8.19
N LEU A 123 -4.68 -16.41 -7.79
CA LEU A 123 -4.47 -14.98 -8.05
C LEU A 123 -3.26 -14.41 -7.31
N ASN A 124 -3.05 -14.82 -6.05
CA ASN A 124 -1.92 -14.37 -5.24
C ASN A 124 -0.57 -14.97 -5.68
N HIS A 125 -0.58 -16.08 -6.42
CA HIS A 125 0.62 -16.73 -6.96
C HIS A 125 0.83 -16.44 -8.45
N ASP A 126 0.09 -15.49 -9.02
CA ASP A 126 0.30 -15.05 -10.38
C ASP A 126 1.55 -14.16 -10.46
N SER A 127 2.50 -14.50 -11.33
CA SER A 127 3.76 -13.75 -11.47
C SER A 127 3.58 -12.42 -12.20
N ASP A 128 2.54 -12.30 -13.02
CA ASP A 128 2.35 -11.19 -13.95
C ASP A 128 1.28 -10.20 -13.46
N TRP A 129 0.61 -10.54 -12.35
CA TRP A 129 -0.48 -9.75 -11.82
C TRP A 129 -0.52 -9.77 -10.29
N LYS A 130 -0.64 -8.59 -9.69
CA LYS A 130 -0.84 -8.42 -8.25
C LYS A 130 -2.15 -7.67 -8.02
N PRO A 131 -2.98 -8.10 -7.07
CA PRO A 131 -4.23 -7.41 -6.77
C PRO A 131 -3.92 -6.03 -6.16
N GLU A 132 -4.47 -4.99 -6.79
CA GLU A 132 -4.39 -3.62 -6.31
C GLU A 132 -5.78 -3.05 -6.08
N LEU A 133 -6.02 -2.51 -4.89
CA LEU A 133 -7.29 -1.87 -4.54
C LEU A 133 -7.41 -0.52 -5.25
N GLY A 134 -8.51 -0.32 -5.95
CA GLY A 134 -8.94 0.95 -6.56
C GLY A 134 -9.61 1.88 -5.55
N GLU A 135 -9.80 3.14 -5.96
CA GLU A 135 -10.45 4.18 -5.14
C GLU A 135 -11.94 3.89 -4.88
N ASP A 136 -12.57 3.09 -5.75
CA ASP A 136 -13.93 2.58 -5.62
C ASP A 136 -14.06 1.36 -4.69
N GLY A 137 -12.94 0.88 -4.13
CA GLY A 137 -12.90 -0.32 -3.30
C GLY A 137 -12.93 -1.63 -4.09
N GLN A 138 -12.80 -1.58 -5.42
CA GLN A 138 -12.71 -2.77 -6.28
C GLN A 138 -11.26 -3.06 -6.66
N ILE A 139 -10.95 -4.30 -7.06
CA ILE A 139 -9.61 -4.64 -7.53
C ILE A 139 -9.44 -4.19 -8.98
N LYS A 140 -8.37 -3.45 -9.26
CA LYS A 140 -8.05 -2.96 -10.62
C LYS A 140 -7.78 -4.13 -11.57
N GLY A 141 -8.36 -4.06 -12.78
CA GLY A 141 -8.18 -5.09 -13.80
C GLY A 141 -8.77 -6.46 -13.44
N PHE A 142 -9.56 -6.55 -12.36
CA PHE A 142 -10.08 -7.81 -11.85
C PHE A 142 -11.03 -8.52 -12.82
N LYS A 143 -11.80 -7.76 -13.61
CA LYS A 143 -12.72 -8.33 -14.61
C LYS A 143 -11.98 -9.14 -15.68
N ASP A 144 -10.89 -8.61 -16.23
CA ASP A 144 -10.09 -9.32 -17.23
C ASP A 144 -9.43 -10.56 -16.61
N LYS A 145 -9.00 -10.45 -15.36
CA LYS A 145 -8.42 -11.57 -14.62
C LYS A 145 -9.44 -12.66 -14.31
N MET A 146 -10.68 -12.29 -13.99
CA MET A 146 -11.80 -13.21 -13.81
C MET A 146 -12.03 -14.07 -15.05
N GLU A 147 -12.06 -13.46 -16.25
CA GLU A 147 -12.26 -14.20 -17.50
C GLU A 147 -11.09 -15.14 -17.82
N SER A 148 -9.86 -14.72 -17.48
CA SER A 148 -8.70 -15.61 -17.53
C SER A 148 -8.83 -16.78 -16.57
N LEU A 149 -9.30 -16.56 -15.34
CA LEU A 149 -9.54 -17.64 -14.37
C LEU A 149 -10.62 -18.61 -14.84
N LYS A 150 -11.73 -18.13 -15.43
CA LYS A 150 -12.76 -18.99 -16.01
C LYS A 150 -12.22 -19.91 -17.10
N THR A 151 -11.23 -19.43 -17.87
CA THR A 151 -10.54 -20.22 -18.90
C THR A 151 -9.57 -21.24 -18.30
N GLN A 152 -8.80 -20.84 -17.29
CA GLN A 152 -7.76 -21.69 -16.70
C GLN A 152 -8.29 -22.70 -15.67
N CYS A 153 -9.38 -22.36 -14.98
CA CYS A 153 -9.98 -23.12 -13.89
C CYS A 153 -11.49 -23.29 -14.10
N PRO A 154 -11.96 -23.81 -15.26
CA PRO A 154 -13.39 -23.81 -15.60
C PRO A 154 -14.26 -24.59 -14.60
N ASN A 155 -13.71 -25.61 -13.95
CA ASN A 155 -14.43 -26.41 -12.94
C ASN A 155 -14.63 -25.67 -11.60
N GLN A 156 -13.99 -24.51 -11.42
CA GLN A 156 -14.08 -23.68 -10.21
C GLN A 156 -15.12 -22.56 -10.36
N PHE A 157 -15.95 -22.65 -11.39
CA PHE A 157 -17.04 -21.75 -11.67
C PHE A 157 -18.30 -22.55 -11.95
N GLU A 158 -19.45 -22.02 -11.52
CA GLU A 158 -20.73 -22.61 -11.87
C GLU A 158 -20.91 -22.53 -13.39
N THR A 159 -21.04 -23.69 -14.03
CA THR A 159 -21.59 -23.73 -15.38
C THR A 159 -23.04 -23.29 -15.28
N ALA A 160 -23.50 -22.44 -16.20
CA ALA A 160 -24.92 -22.13 -16.30
C ALA A 160 -25.69 -23.44 -16.49
N SER A 161 -26.22 -24.00 -15.40
CA SER A 161 -27.18 -25.08 -15.44
C SER A 161 -28.35 -24.57 -16.25
N GLY A 162 -28.53 -25.11 -17.47
CA GLY A 162 -29.86 -25.12 -18.06
C GLY A 162 -30.80 -25.75 -17.05
N ASP A 163 -32.01 -25.19 -16.94
CA ASP A 163 -33.04 -25.55 -15.96
C ASP A 163 -32.99 -27.03 -15.53
N GLY A 164 -32.54 -27.28 -14.29
CA GLY A 164 -32.68 -28.59 -13.62
C GLY A 164 -31.41 -29.38 -13.28
N ASP A 165 -30.21 -28.80 -13.38
CA ASP A 165 -28.95 -29.51 -13.05
C ASP A 165 -28.42 -29.12 -11.66
N ASP A 166 -28.52 -30.05 -10.72
CA ASP A 166 -28.15 -30.02 -9.29
C ASP A 166 -26.62 -30.05 -9.05
N GLY A 167 -25.84 -29.51 -10.00
CA GLY A 167 -24.39 -29.37 -9.89
C GLY A 167 -23.61 -30.69 -9.99
N TYR A 168 -24.30 -31.82 -10.22
CA TYR A 168 -23.67 -33.12 -10.49
C TYR A 168 -23.67 -33.42 -12.00
N LYS A 169 -22.47 -33.42 -12.61
CA LYS A 169 -22.30 -34.08 -13.92
C LYS A 169 -22.54 -35.57 -13.75
N ARG A 170 -23.66 -36.09 -14.26
CA ARG A 170 -23.89 -37.53 -14.34
C ARG A 170 -22.76 -38.13 -15.17
N MET A 171 -22.01 -39.07 -14.58
CA MET A 171 -20.96 -39.83 -15.26
C MET A 171 -21.55 -40.91 -16.19
N ASP A 172 -22.86 -41.10 -16.15
CA ASP A 172 -23.64 -41.98 -17.01
C ASP A 172 -24.92 -41.28 -17.52
N ASP A 173 -25.66 -41.95 -18.40
CA ASP A 173 -26.94 -41.49 -18.95
C ASP A 173 -28.11 -41.60 -17.96
N GLY A 174 -27.84 -41.84 -16.67
CA GLY A 174 -28.83 -42.05 -15.62
C GLY A 174 -29.63 -43.34 -15.81
N LYS A 175 -29.20 -44.24 -16.71
CA LYS A 175 -29.89 -45.51 -16.98
C LYS A 175 -29.19 -46.64 -16.24
N LEU A 176 -29.95 -47.32 -15.39
CA LEU A 176 -29.56 -48.63 -14.89
C LEU A 176 -29.35 -49.57 -16.10
N PRO A 177 -28.28 -50.37 -16.15
CA PRO A 177 -28.11 -51.36 -17.20
C PRO A 177 -29.28 -52.36 -17.12
N GLY A 178 -30.17 -52.30 -18.12
CA GLY A 178 -31.44 -53.06 -18.14
C GLY A 178 -32.69 -52.26 -17.74
N GLY A 179 -32.59 -50.93 -17.61
CA GLY A 179 -33.75 -50.04 -17.49
C GLY A 179 -34.49 -49.94 -18.82
N ASP A 180 -35.33 -50.93 -19.11
CA ASP A 180 -36.35 -50.86 -20.15
C ASP A 180 -37.23 -49.62 -19.88
N ASP A 181 -37.12 -48.61 -20.74
CA ASP A 181 -38.27 -47.74 -21.01
C ASP A 181 -39.45 -48.69 -21.32
N PRO A 182 -40.60 -48.58 -20.63
CA PRO A 182 -41.77 -49.33 -21.05
C PRO A 182 -41.99 -48.99 -22.52
N LYS A 183 -41.97 -50.02 -23.37
CA LYS A 183 -42.33 -49.94 -24.78
C LYS A 183 -43.79 -49.46 -24.91
N ASP A 184 -44.03 -48.18 -24.73
CA ASP A 184 -45.25 -47.50 -25.17
C ASP A 184 -45.12 -47.08 -26.64
N SER A 185 -44.61 -47.99 -27.47
CA SER A 185 -44.38 -47.77 -28.91
C SER A 185 -45.34 -48.61 -29.76
N VAL A 186 -46.63 -48.57 -29.43
CA VAL A 186 -47.65 -48.86 -30.44
C VAL A 186 -48.07 -47.52 -31.03
N THR A 187 -47.56 -47.21 -32.23
CA THR A 187 -48.02 -46.03 -32.96
C THR A 187 -49.44 -46.24 -33.49
N LYS A 188 -50.15 -45.15 -33.88
CA LYS A 188 -51.49 -45.28 -34.50
C LYS A 188 -51.47 -46.15 -35.77
N GLU A 189 -50.37 -46.09 -36.54
CA GLU A 189 -50.22 -46.92 -37.75
C GLU A 189 -50.05 -48.39 -37.42
N ASP A 190 -49.29 -48.72 -36.37
CA ASP A 190 -49.12 -50.09 -35.90
C ASP A 190 -50.41 -50.65 -35.34
N PHE A 191 -51.14 -49.83 -34.57
CA PHE A 191 -52.47 -50.18 -34.06
C PHE A 191 -53.45 -50.49 -35.21
N ALA A 192 -53.43 -49.70 -36.29
CA ALA A 192 -54.27 -49.94 -37.47
C ALA A 192 -53.95 -51.28 -38.16
N LYS A 193 -52.70 -51.74 -38.10
CA LYS A 193 -52.25 -53.02 -38.66
C LYS A 193 -52.44 -54.21 -37.71
N MET A 194 -52.67 -53.98 -36.42
CA MET A 194 -52.89 -55.06 -35.46
C MET A 194 -54.17 -55.84 -35.74
N GLY A 195 -54.07 -57.16 -35.66
CA GLY A 195 -55.22 -58.06 -35.67
C GLY A 195 -56.09 -57.91 -34.42
N TYR A 196 -57.34 -58.39 -34.50
CA TYR A 196 -58.33 -58.27 -33.42
C TYR A 196 -57.82 -58.80 -32.08
N LYS A 197 -57.16 -59.96 -32.07
CA LYS A 197 -56.65 -60.58 -30.84
C LYS A 197 -55.62 -59.68 -30.12
N SER A 198 -54.65 -59.14 -30.86
CA SER A 198 -53.62 -58.25 -30.30
C SER A 198 -54.19 -56.93 -29.80
N ARG A 199 -55.27 -56.42 -30.41
CA ARG A 199 -55.98 -55.25 -29.92
C ARG A 199 -56.73 -55.50 -28.61
N VAL A 200 -57.29 -56.71 -28.43
CA VAL A 200 -57.93 -57.11 -27.17
C VAL A 200 -56.88 -57.25 -26.06
N GLU A 201 -55.75 -57.88 -26.36
CA GLU A 201 -54.61 -57.99 -25.43
C GLU A 201 -54.07 -56.61 -25.05
N LEU A 202 -53.98 -55.65 -25.99
CA LEU A 202 -53.57 -54.28 -25.72
C LEU A 202 -54.59 -53.55 -24.81
N ARG A 203 -55.89 -53.77 -25.03
CA ARG A 203 -56.94 -53.19 -24.18
C ARG A 203 -56.88 -53.73 -22.74
N GLU A 204 -56.54 -55.00 -22.56
CA GLU A 204 -56.44 -55.64 -21.24
C GLU A 204 -55.14 -55.27 -20.51
N SER A 205 -54.03 -55.15 -21.24
CA SER A 205 -52.71 -54.85 -20.67
C SER A 205 -52.44 -53.34 -20.51
N ASN A 206 -52.97 -52.50 -21.40
CA ASN A 206 -52.79 -51.04 -21.38
C ASN A 206 -54.06 -50.32 -21.92
N PRO A 207 -55.12 -50.23 -21.10
CA PRO A 207 -56.41 -49.65 -21.52
C PRO A 207 -56.31 -48.17 -21.92
N ASP A 208 -55.45 -47.39 -21.26
CA ASP A 208 -55.28 -45.96 -21.54
C ASP A 208 -54.65 -45.73 -22.91
N LEU A 209 -53.64 -46.53 -23.28
CA LEU A 209 -53.04 -46.48 -24.60
C LEU A 209 -54.04 -46.92 -25.68
N TYR A 210 -54.82 -47.97 -25.42
CA TYR A 210 -55.87 -48.41 -26.33
C TYR A 210 -56.93 -47.32 -26.59
N GLU A 211 -57.39 -46.61 -25.56
CA GLU A 211 -58.34 -45.51 -25.71
C GLU A 211 -57.75 -44.34 -26.51
N LYS A 212 -56.47 -44.00 -26.28
CA LYS A 212 -55.76 -42.95 -27.01
C LYS A 212 -55.58 -43.28 -28.49
N LEU A 213 -55.41 -44.56 -28.83
CA LEU A 213 -55.21 -45.03 -30.21
C LEU A 213 -56.54 -45.27 -30.96
N THR A 214 -57.65 -45.39 -30.25
CA THR A 214 -59.00 -45.55 -30.84
C THR A 214 -59.73 -44.21 -31.10
N LYS A 215 -59.27 -43.10 -30.51
CA LYS A 215 -59.69 -41.73 -30.84
C LYS A 215 -59.02 -41.21 -32.11
#